data_AF-W6PWU0-F1
#
_entry.id   AF-W6PWU0-F1
#
_cell.length_a   1.000
_cell.length_b   1.000
_cell.length_c   1.000
_cell.angle_alpha   90.00
_cell.angle_beta   90.00
_cell.angle_gamma   90.00
#
_symmetry.space_group_name_H-M   'P 1'
#
loop_
_entity.id
_entity.type
_entity.pdbx_description
1 polymer ?
#
loop_
_entity_poly.entity_id
_entity_poly.type
_entity_poly.pdbx_seq_one_letter_code
_entity_poly.pdbx_strand_id
1 'polypeptide(L)'
;MAALGINKTQLGEPLPPGDIHGVSVSLPLWEDTVGWSSRNPQVLALLKTGYPRFFIHRLIDRLAEKIVERFHTHNDHLLSLSSGRETLLGMLFPCKRSADQCAQFLRKSLPEIQTCRFTVLSFCKESNSPSRLQTKFGVDWQNLELYAVVYPNSAFSFAKSFWQHTGFGISSRYAVLCLEKQDLLSLKIGRCDAESGSHELAKGLGLPAAGDIDSPKARHWMLHR
;
A
#
# COMPACT_ATOMS: atom_id res chain seq x y z
N MET A 1 -20.86 39.84 17.03
CA MET A 1 -19.60 39.09 17.26
C MET A 1 -19.36 38.20 16.05
N ALA A 2 -18.63 38.70 15.05
CA ALA A 2 -18.25 37.91 13.88
C ALA A 2 -17.24 36.84 14.32
N ALA A 3 -17.58 35.57 14.14
CA ALA A 3 -16.66 34.47 14.43
C ALA A 3 -15.44 34.59 13.52
N LEU A 4 -14.25 34.56 14.14
CA LEU A 4 -12.94 34.64 13.50
C LEU A 4 -12.84 33.69 12.30
N GLY A 5 -12.34 34.21 11.18
CA GLY A 5 -12.24 33.56 9.87
C GLY A 5 -11.30 32.35 9.84
N ILE A 6 -11.72 31.24 10.43
CA ILE A 6 -11.14 29.93 10.17
C ILE A 6 -11.69 29.48 8.82
N ASN A 7 -10.83 29.39 7.80
CA ASN A 7 -11.15 28.66 6.57
C ASN A 7 -11.64 27.26 6.98
N LYS A 8 -12.94 27.02 6.90
CA LYS A 8 -13.53 25.73 7.28
C LYS A 8 -13.14 24.71 6.22
N THR A 9 -12.11 23.93 6.50
CA THR A 9 -11.75 22.75 5.71
C THR A 9 -12.95 21.81 5.65
N GLN A 10 -13.28 21.33 4.45
CA GLN A 10 -14.43 20.44 4.25
C GLN A 10 -14.17 19.05 4.85
N LEU A 11 -15.24 18.36 5.25
CA LEU A 11 -15.19 16.96 5.69
C LEU A 11 -14.40 16.12 4.68
N GLY A 12 -13.43 15.36 5.18
CA GLY A 12 -12.67 14.43 4.36
C GLY A 12 -11.44 15.03 3.66
N GLU A 13 -11.25 16.34 3.69
CA GLU A 13 -10.06 16.98 3.14
C GLU A 13 -8.81 16.73 4.01
N PRO A 14 -7.63 16.65 3.39
CA PRO A 14 -6.37 16.50 4.12
C PRO A 14 -6.07 17.71 5.00
N LEU A 15 -5.39 17.45 6.11
CA LEU A 15 -4.83 18.47 7.00
C LEU A 15 -3.30 18.36 7.04
N PRO A 16 -2.55 19.45 6.75
CA PRO A 16 -3.05 20.78 6.35
C PRO A 16 -3.73 20.82 4.97
N PRO A 17 -4.67 21.75 4.71
CA PRO A 17 -5.33 21.88 3.41
C PRO A 17 -4.32 22.10 2.28
N GLY A 18 -4.48 21.36 1.18
CA GLY A 18 -3.61 21.44 0.01
C GLY A 18 -2.29 20.66 0.12
N ASP A 19 -1.97 20.06 1.27
CA ASP A 19 -0.79 19.20 1.40
C ASP A 19 -1.04 17.84 0.73
N ILE A 20 -0.31 17.58 -0.37
CA ILE A 20 -0.37 16.31 -1.10
C ILE A 20 0.16 15.11 -0.30
N HIS A 21 0.81 15.35 0.83
CA HIS A 21 1.31 14.32 1.75
C HIS A 21 0.47 14.20 3.02
N GLY A 22 -0.61 14.98 3.14
CA GLY A 22 -1.48 15.01 4.32
C GLY A 22 -2.07 13.63 4.64
N VAL A 23 -1.83 13.17 5.87
CA VAL A 23 -2.37 11.89 6.38
C VAL A 23 -3.54 12.08 7.34
N SER A 24 -3.66 13.27 7.93
CA SER A 24 -4.79 13.63 8.79
C SER A 24 -5.96 14.13 7.96
N VAL A 25 -7.17 13.94 8.45
CA VAL A 25 -8.39 14.30 7.75
C VAL A 25 -9.25 15.27 8.57
N SER A 26 -9.92 16.19 7.90
CA SER A 26 -10.84 17.11 8.54
C SER A 26 -12.17 16.42 8.88
N LEU A 27 -12.56 16.49 10.15
CA LEU A 27 -13.87 16.14 10.67
C LEU A 27 -14.45 17.41 11.35
N PRO A 28 -14.98 18.37 10.57
CA PRO A 28 -15.26 19.72 11.06
C PRO A 28 -16.42 19.78 12.07
N LEU A 29 -17.35 18.82 12.04
CA LEU A 29 -18.48 18.75 12.97
C LEU A 29 -18.36 17.56 13.92
N TRP A 30 -19.01 17.67 15.09
CA TRP A 30 -19.11 16.55 16.02
C TRP A 30 -19.84 15.36 15.39
N GLU A 31 -20.87 15.63 14.58
CA GLU A 31 -21.60 14.62 13.82
C GLU A 31 -20.69 13.85 12.85
N ASP A 32 -19.70 14.51 12.24
CA ASP A 32 -18.70 13.86 11.39
C ASP A 32 -17.80 12.92 12.20
N THR A 33 -17.43 13.32 13.42
CA THR A 33 -16.65 12.48 14.34
C THR A 33 -17.43 11.26 14.79
N VAL A 34 -18.71 11.44 15.14
CA VAL A 34 -19.61 10.33 15.47
C VAL A 34 -19.79 9.42 14.26
N GLY A 35 -20.03 9.97 13.07
CA GLY A 35 -20.17 9.22 11.83
C GLY A 35 -18.91 8.45 11.46
N TRP A 36 -17.73 9.05 11.64
CA TRP A 36 -16.44 8.36 11.47
C TRP A 36 -16.29 7.19 12.46
N SER A 37 -16.55 7.43 13.76
CA SER A 37 -16.39 6.42 14.82
C SER A 37 -17.37 5.24 14.66
N SER A 38 -18.58 5.51 14.16
CA SER A 38 -19.63 4.53 13.89
C SER A 38 -19.52 3.89 12.51
N ARG A 39 -18.50 4.26 11.71
CA ARG A 39 -18.28 3.80 10.34
C ARG A 39 -19.45 4.05 9.40
N ASN A 40 -20.08 5.21 9.51
CA ASN A 40 -21.13 5.63 8.59
C ASN A 40 -20.56 5.66 7.14
N PRO A 41 -21.10 4.87 6.20
CA PRO A 41 -20.59 4.80 4.82
C PRO A 41 -20.57 6.15 4.10
N GLN A 42 -21.54 7.03 4.39
CA GLN A 42 -21.62 8.37 3.79
C GLN A 42 -20.43 9.25 4.23
N VAL A 43 -20.02 9.14 5.51
CA VAL A 43 -18.86 9.87 6.04
C VAL A 43 -17.57 9.26 5.51
N LEU A 44 -17.44 7.94 5.55
CA LEU A 44 -16.22 7.26 5.08
C LEU A 44 -15.95 7.49 3.59
N ALA A 45 -17.00 7.57 2.76
CA ALA A 45 -16.87 7.85 1.32
C ALA A 45 -16.29 9.23 1.00
N LEU A 46 -16.38 10.19 1.94
CA LEU A 46 -15.84 11.54 1.76
C LEU A 46 -14.37 11.65 2.17
N LEU A 47 -13.84 10.70 2.96
CA LEU A 47 -12.48 10.76 3.46
C LEU A 47 -11.46 10.53 2.33
N LYS A 48 -10.59 11.51 2.10
CA LYS A 48 -9.54 11.40 1.06
C LYS A 48 -8.25 10.77 1.56
N THR A 49 -8.04 10.83 2.88
CA THR A 49 -6.89 10.36 3.63
C THR A 49 -7.34 10.07 5.06
N GLY A 50 -6.48 9.49 5.90
CA GLY A 50 -6.82 9.34 7.31
C GLY A 50 -5.76 8.62 8.12
N TYR A 51 -5.47 9.20 9.29
CA TYR A 51 -4.77 8.56 10.39
C TYR A 51 -5.79 8.22 11.49
N PRO A 52 -5.72 7.06 12.16
CA PRO A 52 -4.73 5.97 12.02
C PRO A 52 -4.75 5.25 10.66
N ARG A 53 -3.77 4.37 10.38
CA ARG A 53 -3.55 3.64 9.10
C ARG A 53 -4.76 2.83 8.61
N PHE A 54 -5.80 3.50 8.14
CA PHE A 54 -6.99 2.90 7.55
C PHE A 54 -7.00 3.04 6.02
N PHE A 55 -6.28 4.03 5.50
CA PHE A 55 -6.20 4.35 4.10
C PHE A 55 -4.75 4.25 3.63
N ILE A 56 -4.54 3.52 2.54
CA ILE A 56 -3.29 3.61 1.80
C ILE A 56 -3.33 4.97 1.09
N HIS A 57 -2.21 5.70 1.15
CA HIS A 57 -2.17 7.04 0.62
C HIS A 57 -2.29 7.00 -0.91
N ARG A 58 -3.12 7.85 -1.53
CA ARG A 58 -3.41 7.82 -2.99
C ARG A 58 -2.19 7.83 -3.91
N LEU A 59 -1.12 8.53 -3.52
CA LEU A 59 0.16 8.52 -4.24
C LEU A 59 0.84 7.14 -4.26
N ILE A 60 0.69 6.37 -3.18
CA ILE A 60 1.17 4.98 -3.09
C ILE A 60 0.30 4.09 -3.99
N ASP A 61 -1.03 4.26 -3.97
CA ASP A 61 -1.93 3.50 -4.85
C ASP A 61 -1.62 3.76 -6.32
N ARG A 62 -1.48 5.03 -6.72
CA ARG A 62 -1.10 5.41 -8.10
C ARG A 62 0.23 4.78 -8.54
N LEU A 63 1.20 4.71 -7.64
CA LEU A 63 2.48 4.05 -7.92
C LEU A 63 2.29 2.53 -8.04
N ALA A 64 1.49 1.92 -7.18
CA ALA A 64 1.20 0.50 -7.22
C ALA A 64 0.48 0.10 -8.52
N GLU A 65 -0.49 0.89 -8.97
CA GLU A 65 -1.18 0.72 -10.26
C GLU A 65 -0.19 0.70 -11.42
N LYS A 66 0.70 1.71 -11.51
CA LYS A 66 1.73 1.78 -12.56
C LYS A 66 2.69 0.58 -12.54
N ILE A 67 3.05 0.10 -11.35
CA ILE A 67 3.92 -1.07 -11.21
C ILE A 67 3.21 -2.32 -11.69
N VAL A 68 1.93 -2.49 -11.33
CA VAL A 68 1.11 -3.61 -11.77
C VAL A 68 0.88 -3.55 -13.28
N GLU A 69 0.63 -2.38 -13.88
CA GLU A 69 0.53 -2.20 -15.33
C GLU A 69 1.81 -2.65 -16.04
N ARG A 70 2.99 -2.19 -15.58
CA ARG A 70 4.29 -2.62 -16.13
C ARG A 70 4.49 -4.12 -15.97
N PHE A 71 4.07 -4.69 -14.85
CA PHE A 71 4.14 -6.13 -14.63
C PHE A 71 3.31 -6.92 -15.65
N HIS A 72 2.10 -6.49 -15.95
CA HIS A 72 1.26 -7.10 -16.98
C HIS A 72 1.95 -7.10 -18.35
N THR A 73 2.50 -5.95 -18.77
CA THR A 73 3.20 -5.83 -20.07
C THR A 73 4.40 -6.76 -20.21
N HIS A 74 5.13 -7.02 -19.11
CA HIS A 74 6.31 -7.88 -19.14
C HIS A 74 6.00 -9.38 -18.95
N ASN A 75 4.77 -9.74 -18.52
CA ASN A 75 4.39 -11.11 -18.16
C ASN A 75 3.15 -11.61 -18.89
N ASP A 76 2.83 -11.05 -20.06
CA ASP A 76 1.60 -11.34 -20.81
C ASP A 76 1.40 -12.86 -21.05
N HIS A 77 2.50 -13.59 -21.29
CA HIS A 77 2.49 -15.06 -21.44
C HIS A 77 2.18 -15.82 -20.14
N LEU A 78 2.55 -15.28 -18.97
CA LEU A 78 2.26 -15.91 -17.67
C LEU A 78 0.82 -15.65 -17.22
N LEU A 79 0.22 -14.52 -17.63
CA LEU A 79 -1.14 -14.10 -17.24
C LEU A 79 -2.23 -14.63 -18.17
N SER A 80 -1.88 -14.99 -19.41
CA SER A 80 -2.78 -15.62 -20.40
C SER A 80 -3.30 -17.02 -20.00
N LEU A 81 -2.74 -17.66 -18.96
CA LEU A 81 -3.12 -19.02 -18.55
C LEU A 81 -4.25 -19.07 -17.51
N SER A 82 -4.71 -17.93 -17.03
CA SER A 82 -5.84 -17.84 -16.10
C SER A 82 -7.12 -17.57 -16.90
N SER A 83 -8.12 -18.46 -16.82
CA SER A 83 -9.42 -18.37 -17.54
C SER A 83 -10.35 -17.22 -17.07
N GLY A 84 -9.77 -16.14 -16.58
CA GLY A 84 -10.42 -14.90 -16.21
C GLY A 84 -9.33 -13.87 -15.92
N ARG A 85 -9.44 -12.64 -16.44
CA ARG A 85 -8.55 -11.53 -16.08
C ARG A 85 -8.84 -11.15 -14.63
N GLU A 86 -8.25 -11.88 -13.69
CA GLU A 86 -8.27 -11.52 -12.28
C GLU A 86 -7.53 -10.18 -12.10
N THR A 87 -8.20 -9.19 -11.50
CA THR A 87 -7.59 -7.88 -11.26
C THR A 87 -6.44 -8.03 -10.25
N LEU A 88 -5.22 -7.72 -10.67
CA LEU A 88 -4.04 -7.72 -9.80
C LEU A 88 -3.85 -6.36 -9.13
N LEU A 89 -3.24 -6.40 -7.95
CA LEU A 89 -2.91 -5.26 -7.10
C LEU A 89 -1.47 -5.35 -6.61
N GLY A 90 -0.93 -4.25 -6.10
CA GLY A 90 0.42 -4.18 -5.53
C GLY A 90 0.42 -3.61 -4.12
N MET A 91 1.23 -4.19 -3.23
CA MET A 91 1.60 -3.59 -1.95
C MET A 91 3.09 -3.24 -1.98
N LEU A 92 3.43 -2.00 -1.62
CA LEU A 92 4.75 -1.42 -1.85
C LEU A 92 5.57 -1.31 -0.56
N PHE A 93 6.84 -1.69 -0.63
CA PHE A 93 7.76 -1.79 0.50
C PHE A 93 9.13 -1.16 0.18
N PRO A 94 9.81 -0.58 1.18
CA PRO A 94 11.10 0.06 0.99
C PRO A 94 12.27 -0.93 1.00
N CYS A 95 12.05 -2.21 1.32
CA CYS A 95 13.11 -3.21 1.35
C CYS A 95 12.58 -4.63 1.08
N LYS A 96 13.49 -5.50 0.62
CA LYS A 96 13.18 -6.91 0.30
C LYS A 96 12.56 -7.65 1.48
N ARG A 97 13.11 -7.48 2.68
CA ARG A 97 12.66 -8.18 3.89
C ARG A 97 11.17 -7.95 4.18
N SER A 98 10.70 -6.70 4.14
CA SER A 98 9.29 -6.40 4.40
C SER A 98 8.37 -6.95 3.29
N ALA A 99 8.81 -6.93 2.04
CA ALA A 99 8.07 -7.53 0.94
C ALA A 99 7.98 -9.06 1.08
N ASP A 100 9.07 -9.73 1.41
CA ASP A 100 9.09 -11.17 1.65
C ASP A 100 8.17 -11.56 2.81
N GLN A 101 8.17 -10.80 3.90
CA GLN A 101 7.27 -11.03 5.04
C GLN A 101 5.81 -10.87 4.64
N CYS A 102 5.46 -9.88 3.82
CA CYS A 102 4.11 -9.72 3.30
C CYS A 102 3.71 -10.92 2.41
N ALA A 103 4.57 -11.31 1.47
CA ALA A 103 4.31 -12.46 0.59
C ALA A 103 4.15 -13.76 1.40
N GLN A 104 4.99 -13.99 2.40
CA GLN A 104 4.87 -15.14 3.30
C GLN A 104 3.57 -15.10 4.13
N PHE A 105 3.19 -13.92 4.65
CA PHE A 105 1.94 -13.76 5.38
C PHE A 105 0.73 -14.08 4.50
N LEU A 106 0.68 -13.57 3.27
CA LEU A 106 -0.40 -13.83 2.33
C LEU A 106 -0.51 -15.33 2.00
N ARG A 107 0.60 -15.99 1.68
CA ARG A 107 0.61 -17.44 1.41
C ARG A 107 0.10 -18.28 2.58
N LYS A 108 0.51 -17.94 3.80
CA LYS A 108 0.07 -18.66 5.02
C LYS A 108 -1.40 -18.42 5.33
N SER A 109 -1.88 -17.21 5.06
CA SER A 109 -3.24 -16.79 5.41
C SER A 109 -4.28 -17.18 4.37
N LEU A 110 -3.85 -17.47 3.14
CA LEU A 110 -4.71 -17.77 1.99
C LEU A 110 -4.22 -19.04 1.26
N PRO A 111 -4.24 -20.21 1.92
CA PRO A 111 -3.83 -21.47 1.30
C PRO A 111 -4.71 -21.87 0.12
N GLU A 112 -5.98 -21.48 0.07
CA GLU A 112 -6.85 -21.73 -1.10
C GLU A 112 -6.43 -20.89 -2.32
N ILE A 113 -5.74 -19.78 -2.08
CA ILE A 113 -5.16 -18.91 -3.11
C ILE A 113 -3.72 -19.36 -3.42
N GLN A 114 -3.51 -20.68 -3.50
CA GLN A 114 -2.21 -21.30 -3.78
C GLN A 114 -1.75 -21.09 -5.24
N THR A 115 -2.69 -20.89 -6.17
CA THR A 115 -2.40 -20.65 -7.58
C THR A 115 -2.04 -19.20 -7.90
N CYS A 116 -2.25 -18.27 -6.96
CA CYS A 116 -1.93 -16.88 -7.22
C CYS A 116 -0.45 -16.59 -6.98
N ARG A 117 0.15 -15.98 -7.99
CA ARG A 117 1.58 -15.72 -8.04
C ARG A 117 1.89 -14.46 -7.27
N PHE A 118 2.41 -14.62 -6.06
CA PHE A 118 3.05 -13.52 -5.33
C PHE A 118 4.41 -13.26 -5.94
N THR A 119 4.51 -12.18 -6.69
CA THR A 119 5.76 -11.76 -7.30
C THR A 119 6.32 -10.58 -6.53
N VAL A 120 7.59 -10.69 -6.13
CA VAL A 120 8.34 -9.56 -5.59
C VAL A 120 9.05 -8.87 -6.74
N LEU A 121 8.63 -7.65 -7.03
CA LEU A 121 9.26 -6.79 -8.02
C LEU A 121 10.26 -5.90 -7.30
N SER A 122 11.52 -5.94 -7.69
CA SER A 122 12.53 -5.00 -7.22
C SER A 122 12.80 -3.98 -8.32
N PHE A 123 12.74 -2.70 -7.97
CA PHE A 123 13.13 -1.62 -8.86
C PHE A 123 14.47 -1.06 -8.42
N CYS A 124 15.45 -1.14 -9.31
CA CYS A 124 16.78 -0.53 -9.12
C CYS A 124 17.01 0.49 -10.23
N LYS A 125 17.80 1.53 -9.92
CA LYS A 125 18.32 2.45 -10.93
C LYS A 125 19.17 1.69 -11.96
N GLU A 126 19.06 2.06 -13.23
CA GLU A 126 20.02 1.62 -14.25
C GLU A 126 21.42 2.23 -14.01
N SER A 127 22.45 1.37 -13.91
CA SER A 127 23.83 1.75 -13.59
C SER A 127 24.47 2.76 -14.56
N ASN A 128 23.89 2.96 -15.75
CA ASN A 128 24.44 3.85 -16.78
C ASN A 128 23.88 5.29 -16.74
N SER A 129 23.02 5.62 -15.77
CA SER A 129 22.46 6.98 -15.71
C SER A 129 23.45 7.98 -15.10
N PRO A 130 23.84 9.06 -15.83
CA PRO A 130 24.90 9.98 -15.43
C PRO A 130 24.69 10.53 -14.02
N SER A 131 25.76 10.47 -13.23
CA SER A 131 25.84 10.65 -11.78
C SER A 131 25.67 12.10 -11.28
N ARG A 132 24.77 12.90 -11.87
CA ARG A 132 24.66 14.32 -11.49
C ARG A 132 23.27 14.95 -11.49
N LEU A 133 22.22 14.19 -11.20
CA LEU A 133 20.95 14.77 -10.77
C LEU A 133 20.95 14.91 -9.24
N GLN A 134 21.73 15.86 -8.73
CA GLN A 134 21.51 16.35 -7.37
C GLN A 134 20.09 16.91 -7.30
N THR A 135 19.22 16.27 -6.54
CA THR A 135 17.94 16.89 -6.21
C THR A 135 18.22 18.09 -5.31
N LYS A 136 17.36 19.12 -5.36
CA LYS A 136 17.46 20.35 -4.55
C LYS A 136 17.64 20.10 -3.03
N PHE A 137 17.44 18.87 -2.56
CA PHE A 137 17.46 18.46 -1.16
C PHE A 137 18.66 17.57 -0.78
N GLY A 138 19.64 17.34 -1.67
CA GLY A 138 20.86 16.60 -1.32
C GLY A 138 20.67 15.13 -0.95
N VAL A 139 19.48 14.56 -1.16
CA VAL A 139 19.23 13.14 -0.91
C VAL A 139 19.90 12.34 -2.02
N ASP A 140 20.77 11.41 -1.60
CA ASP A 140 21.42 10.47 -2.49
C ASP A 140 20.43 9.38 -2.91
N TRP A 141 19.73 9.59 -4.01
CA TRP A 141 18.80 8.61 -4.59
C TRP A 141 19.51 7.49 -5.35
N GLN A 142 20.83 7.37 -5.24
CA GLN A 142 21.60 6.32 -5.92
C GLN A 142 21.22 4.92 -5.46
N ASN A 143 20.69 4.77 -4.24
CA ASN A 143 20.28 3.49 -3.66
C ASN A 143 18.75 3.38 -3.52
N LEU A 144 17.99 3.86 -4.52
CA LEU A 144 16.54 3.72 -4.50
C LEU A 144 16.15 2.28 -4.83
N GLU A 145 15.72 1.53 -3.82
CA GLU A 145 15.13 0.21 -3.98
C GLU A 145 13.65 0.22 -3.60
N LEU A 146 12.80 -0.10 -4.56
CA LEU A 146 11.37 -0.27 -4.31
C LEU A 146 10.99 -1.73 -4.53
N TYR A 147 10.26 -2.30 -3.57
CA TYR A 147 9.78 -3.66 -3.63
C TYR A 147 8.26 -3.70 -3.70
N ALA A 148 7.68 -4.45 -4.63
CA ALA A 148 6.24 -4.62 -4.73
C ALA A 148 5.85 -6.10 -4.59
N VAL A 149 4.87 -6.40 -3.76
CA VAL A 149 4.20 -7.72 -3.72
C VAL A 149 2.94 -7.61 -4.57
N VAL A 150 2.89 -8.33 -5.68
CA VAL A 150 1.71 -8.38 -6.57
C VAL A 150 0.80 -9.55 -6.16
N TYR A 151 -0.49 -9.31 -6.05
CA TYR A 151 -1.49 -10.28 -5.60
C TYR A 151 -2.88 -10.00 -6.20
N PRO A 152 -3.79 -10.97 -6.23
CA PRO A 152 -5.15 -10.76 -6.75
C PRO A 152 -6.00 -9.87 -5.84
N ASN A 153 -7.02 -9.22 -6.40
CA ASN A 153 -7.94 -8.37 -5.64
C ASN A 153 -8.62 -9.07 -4.45
N SER A 154 -8.87 -10.37 -4.58
CA SER A 154 -9.39 -11.24 -3.51
C SER A 154 -8.52 -11.24 -2.24
N ALA A 155 -7.20 -11.01 -2.37
CA ALA A 155 -6.25 -10.97 -1.25
C ALA A 155 -6.06 -9.57 -0.62
N PHE A 156 -6.77 -8.55 -1.10
CA PHE A 156 -6.57 -7.16 -0.65
C PHE A 156 -6.77 -6.96 0.85
N SER A 157 -7.81 -7.54 1.44
CA SER A 157 -8.11 -7.39 2.87
C SER A 157 -6.97 -7.89 3.75
N PHE A 158 -6.32 -9.00 3.37
CA PHE A 158 -5.16 -9.56 4.06
C PHE A 158 -3.89 -8.72 3.82
N ALA A 159 -3.65 -8.28 2.59
CA ALA A 159 -2.48 -7.43 2.32
C ALA A 159 -2.58 -6.11 3.09
N LYS A 160 -3.78 -5.51 3.10
CA LYS A 160 -4.07 -4.28 3.85
C LYS A 160 -3.90 -4.49 5.35
N SER A 161 -4.37 -5.61 5.91
CA SER A 161 -4.18 -5.89 7.35
C SER A 161 -2.71 -6.03 7.72
N PHE A 162 -1.92 -6.73 6.90
CA PHE A 162 -0.46 -6.79 7.09
C PHE A 162 0.17 -5.39 7.09
N TRP A 163 -0.12 -4.57 6.07
CA TRP A 163 0.37 -3.19 5.99
C TRP A 163 -0.06 -2.35 7.20
N GLN A 164 -1.31 -2.47 7.62
CA GLN A 164 -1.88 -1.71 8.73
C GLN A 164 -1.23 -2.06 10.06
N HIS A 165 -1.02 -3.35 10.34
CA HIS A 165 -0.55 -3.82 11.65
C HIS A 165 0.96 -3.88 11.79
N THR A 166 1.70 -4.10 10.71
CA THR A 166 3.17 -4.16 10.78
C THR A 166 3.83 -2.79 10.75
N GLY A 167 3.14 -1.76 10.26
CA GLY A 167 3.79 -0.48 10.01
C GLY A 167 4.68 -0.48 8.76
N PHE A 168 4.82 -1.62 8.06
CA PHE A 168 5.59 -1.69 6.82
C PHE A 168 4.86 -1.01 5.68
N GLY A 169 5.63 -0.46 4.74
CA GLY A 169 5.11 0.28 3.59
C GLY A 169 5.99 1.46 3.26
N ILE A 170 5.87 1.99 2.04
CA ILE A 170 6.54 3.23 1.65
C ILE A 170 5.75 4.47 2.13
N SER A 171 6.42 5.61 2.20
CA SER A 171 5.76 6.89 2.47
C SER A 171 5.23 7.54 1.19
N SER A 172 4.30 8.50 1.32
CA SER A 172 3.83 9.30 0.18
C SER A 172 4.96 10.09 -0.48
N ARG A 173 5.95 10.58 0.29
CA ARG A 173 7.16 11.25 -0.24
C ARG A 173 8.02 10.29 -1.07
N TYR A 174 8.20 9.06 -0.57
CA TYR A 174 8.92 8.02 -1.31
C TYR A 174 8.17 7.66 -2.62
N ALA A 175 6.85 7.59 -2.56
CA ALA A 175 6.02 7.33 -3.74
C ALA A 175 6.16 8.44 -4.81
N VAL A 176 6.15 9.73 -4.42
CA VAL A 176 6.39 10.86 -5.35
C VAL A 176 7.71 10.70 -6.07
N LEU A 177 8.78 10.43 -5.33
CA LEU A 177 10.09 10.25 -5.95
C LEU A 177 10.08 9.08 -6.94
N CYS A 178 9.54 7.93 -6.56
CA CYS A 178 9.48 6.77 -7.46
C CYS A 178 8.66 7.09 -8.73
N LEU A 179 7.57 7.86 -8.60
CA LEU A 179 6.77 8.32 -9.74
C LEU A 179 7.57 9.27 -10.65
N GLU A 180 8.31 10.23 -10.08
CA GLU A 180 9.17 11.16 -10.84
C GLU A 180 10.32 10.46 -11.56
N LYS A 181 10.83 9.36 -10.98
CA LYS A 181 11.98 8.60 -11.51
C LYS A 181 11.58 7.29 -12.17
N GLN A 182 10.29 7.10 -12.46
CA GLN A 182 9.76 5.82 -12.98
C GLN A 182 10.49 5.34 -14.25
N ASP A 183 10.99 6.24 -15.09
CA ASP A 183 11.69 5.88 -16.33
C ASP A 183 13.13 5.39 -16.10
N LEU A 184 13.69 5.66 -14.93
CA LEU A 184 15.04 5.21 -14.54
C LEU A 184 15.01 3.90 -13.73
N LEU A 185 13.81 3.44 -13.37
CA LEU A 185 13.60 2.27 -12.56
C LEU A 185 13.42 1.04 -13.44
N SER A 186 14.43 0.18 -13.42
CA SER A 186 14.40 -1.13 -14.09
C SER A 186 13.55 -2.11 -13.28
N LEU A 187 12.66 -2.84 -13.95
CA LEU A 187 11.85 -3.88 -13.32
C LEU A 187 12.65 -5.18 -13.22
N LYS A 188 12.94 -5.65 -12.01
CA LYS A 188 13.48 -6.99 -11.77
C LYS A 188 12.42 -7.86 -11.12
N ILE A 189 12.10 -8.96 -11.77
CA ILE A 189 11.11 -9.93 -11.29
C ILE A 189 11.82 -10.99 -10.48
N GLY A 190 11.66 -10.95 -9.16
CA GLY A 190 12.10 -12.03 -8.27
C GLY A 190 10.97 -13.03 -8.05
N ARG A 191 11.29 -14.33 -8.12
CA ARG A 191 10.46 -15.32 -7.43
C ARG A 191 10.78 -15.22 -5.95
N CYS A 192 9.74 -15.10 -5.14
CA CYS A 192 9.91 -15.25 -3.69
C CYS A 192 9.97 -16.76 -3.43
N ASP A 193 11.16 -17.34 -3.62
CA ASP A 193 11.40 -18.76 -3.39
C ASP A 193 11.16 -19.07 -1.92
N ALA A 194 10.39 -20.13 -1.68
CA ALA A 194 10.12 -20.61 -0.35
C ALA A 194 11.36 -21.33 0.16
N GLU A 195 12.32 -20.60 0.74
CA GLU A 195 13.26 -21.09 1.74
C GLU A 195 14.24 -19.99 2.15
N SER A 196 14.05 -19.48 3.37
CA SER A 196 15.10 -19.01 4.30
C SER A 196 14.40 -18.39 5.52
N GLY A 197 14.62 -19.01 6.68
CA GLY A 197 13.80 -18.89 7.87
C GLY A 197 13.57 -17.47 8.42
N SER A 198 12.35 -17.26 8.88
CA SER A 198 12.08 -16.43 10.06
C SER A 198 10.83 -17.00 10.75
N HIS A 199 11.06 -18.02 11.57
CA HIS A 199 10.17 -18.30 12.68
C HIS A 199 10.20 -17.08 13.62
N GLU A 200 9.07 -16.75 14.25
CA GLU A 200 9.00 -15.82 15.40
C GLU A 200 8.70 -14.31 15.13
N LEU A 201 7.77 -13.98 14.23
CA LEU A 201 7.14 -12.63 14.21
C LEU A 201 5.61 -12.65 14.34
N ALA A 202 4.94 -13.75 13.97
CA ALA A 202 3.48 -13.81 14.00
C ALA A 202 2.86 -13.85 15.41
N LYS A 203 3.61 -14.28 16.44
CA LYS A 203 3.10 -14.39 17.82
C LYS A 203 3.09 -13.07 18.60
N GLY A 204 3.86 -12.06 18.20
CA GLY A 204 4.00 -10.81 18.95
C GLY A 204 3.09 -9.66 18.50
N LEU A 205 2.50 -9.74 17.30
CA LEU A 205 1.85 -8.59 16.64
C LEU A 205 0.32 -8.58 16.73
N GLY A 206 -0.30 -9.53 17.45
CA GLY A 206 -1.76 -9.59 17.59
C GLY A 206 -2.52 -9.72 16.26
N LEU A 207 -1.84 -10.22 15.22
CA LEU A 207 -2.46 -10.48 13.91
C LEU A 207 -3.52 -11.58 14.09
N PRO A 208 -4.76 -11.39 13.60
CA PRO A 208 -5.78 -12.41 13.70
C PRO A 208 -5.34 -13.68 12.96
N ALA A 209 -5.54 -14.84 13.58
CA ALA A 209 -5.30 -16.12 12.91
C ALA A 209 -6.28 -16.27 11.72
N ALA A 210 -5.94 -17.09 10.73
CA ALA A 210 -6.77 -17.32 9.54
C ALA A 210 -8.24 -17.71 9.88
N GLY A 211 -8.50 -18.27 11.06
CA GLY A 211 -9.83 -18.60 11.56
C GLY A 211 -10.61 -17.47 12.27
N ASP A 212 -9.98 -16.35 12.62
CA ASP A 212 -10.62 -15.23 13.34
C ASP A 212 -11.30 -14.20 12.40
N ILE A 213 -11.16 -14.40 11.09
CA ILE A 213 -11.58 -13.47 10.04
C ILE A 213 -13.10 -13.42 9.89
N ASP A 214 -13.79 -14.50 10.29
CA ASP A 214 -15.25 -14.54 10.37
C ASP A 214 -15.83 -14.03 11.69
N SER A 215 -14.98 -13.60 12.63
CA SER A 215 -15.49 -12.90 13.80
C SER A 215 -16.09 -11.55 13.40
N PRO A 216 -17.24 -11.14 13.99
CA PRO A 216 -17.82 -9.81 13.77
C PRO A 216 -16.82 -8.67 14.03
N LYS A 217 -15.83 -8.90 14.90
CA LYS A 217 -14.75 -7.96 15.22
C LYS A 217 -13.73 -7.81 14.09
N ALA A 218 -13.39 -8.87 13.34
CA ALA A 218 -12.44 -8.82 12.24
C ALA A 218 -13.06 -8.25 10.95
N ARG A 219 -14.29 -8.65 10.63
CA ARG A 219 -15.08 -8.08 9.52
C ARG A 219 -15.27 -6.56 9.66
N HIS A 220 -15.33 -6.06 10.89
CA HIS A 220 -15.45 -4.64 11.17
C HIS A 220 -14.31 -3.82 10.55
N TRP A 221 -13.06 -4.32 10.46
CA TRP A 221 -11.89 -3.54 10.02
C TRP A 221 -11.58 -3.55 8.52
N MET A 222 -12.19 -4.44 7.74
CA MET A 222 -11.72 -4.80 6.39
C MET A 222 -12.44 -4.11 5.23
N LEU A 223 -13.53 -3.38 5.49
CA LEU A 223 -14.35 -2.80 4.44
C LEU A 223 -13.85 -1.39 4.10
N HIS A 224 -13.79 -1.11 2.80
CA HIS A 224 -13.29 0.10 2.13
C HIS A 224 -11.83 0.03 1.66
N ARG A 225 -11.73 -0.25 0.35
CA ARG A 225 -10.79 0.35 -0.59
C ARG A 225 -11.33 1.74 -0.97
#